data_AF-A0A7C8ZA21-F1
#
_entry.id   AF-A0A7C8ZA21-F1
#
_cell.length_a   1.000
_cell.length_b   1.000
_cell.length_c   1.000
_cell.angle_alpha   90.00
_cell.angle_beta   90.00
_cell.angle_gamma   90.00
#
_symmetry.space_group_name_H-M   'P 1'
#
loop_
_entity.id
_entity.type
_entity.pdbx_description
1 polymer ?
#
loop_
_entity_poly.entity_id
_entity_poly.type
_entity_poly.pdbx_seq_one_letter_code
_entity_poly.pdbx_strand_id
1 'polypeptide(L)'
;REKTCPLLLRVFTKIGGHHSREDFAIRGKEPKNEFQIYTWKDATLRELTDLVKEVTPEARRREARLSFAFVYPDKDGCFVIKPVGKTFAYGKRKVDDDKALAELGFQTGDYLDVAIF
;
A
#
# COMPACT_ATOMS: atom_id res chain seq x y z
N ARG A 1 -10.44 -2.38 -17.40
CA ARG A 1 -10.05 -3.54 -16.56
C ARG A 1 -10.36 -4.91 -17.23
N GLU A 2 -11.44 -5.06 -18.00
CA GLU A 2 -11.84 -6.36 -18.63
C GLU A 2 -10.86 -7.02 -19.62
N LYS A 3 -10.01 -6.26 -20.31
CA LYS A 3 -9.07 -6.78 -21.32
C LYS A 3 -7.64 -6.98 -20.82
N THR A 4 -7.35 -6.63 -19.58
CA THR A 4 -6.00 -6.65 -19.01
C THR A 4 -6.01 -7.56 -17.80
N CYS A 5 -5.08 -8.52 -17.75
CA CYS A 5 -4.94 -9.40 -16.58
C CYS A 5 -4.60 -8.55 -15.34
N PRO A 6 -5.29 -8.72 -14.21
CA PRO A 6 -4.93 -8.05 -12.97
C PRO A 6 -3.55 -8.52 -12.48
N LEU A 7 -2.88 -7.66 -11.73
CA LEU A 7 -1.66 -8.01 -10.99
C LEU A 7 -2.01 -8.35 -9.54
N LEU A 8 -1.20 -9.23 -8.95
CA LEU A 8 -1.23 -9.52 -7.54
C LEU A 8 -0.44 -8.46 -6.78
N LEU A 9 -1.11 -7.71 -5.90
CA LEU A 9 -0.49 -6.73 -5.02
C LEU A 9 -0.50 -7.27 -3.58
N ARG A 10 0.69 -7.42 -3.00
CA ARG A 10 0.85 -7.77 -1.57
C ARG A 10 0.83 -6.49 -0.76
N VAL A 11 -0.10 -6.40 0.19
CA VAL A 11 -0.30 -5.22 1.03
C VAL A 11 -0.03 -5.58 2.49
N PHE A 12 0.87 -4.84 3.11
CA PHE A 12 1.24 -4.96 4.52
C PHE A 12 0.66 -3.77 5.29
N THR A 13 0.03 -4.03 6.43
CA THR A 13 -0.56 -2.97 7.27
C THR A 13 0.10 -2.88 8.64
N LYS A 14 0.26 -1.65 9.14
CA LYS A 14 0.79 -1.40 10.48
C LYS A 14 0.16 -0.18 11.11
N ILE A 15 -0.14 -0.27 12.41
CA ILE A 15 -0.70 0.82 13.19
C ILE A 15 0.44 1.69 13.72
N GLY A 16 0.29 3.01 13.63
CA GLY A 16 1.20 3.99 14.23
C GLY A 16 2.49 4.29 13.43
N GLY A 17 2.69 3.65 12.28
CA GLY A 17 3.85 3.93 11.43
C GLY A 17 4.09 2.88 10.36
N HIS A 18 5.03 3.15 9.46
CA HIS A 18 5.47 2.19 8.45
C HIS A 18 6.31 1.08 9.07
N HIS A 19 6.40 -0.05 8.36
CA HIS A 19 7.39 -1.08 8.69
C HIS A 19 8.81 -0.53 8.49
N SER A 20 9.78 -1.21 9.07
CA SER A 20 11.20 -0.94 8.83
C SER A 20 11.69 -1.76 7.64
N ARG A 21 12.76 -1.34 6.98
CA ARG A 21 13.33 -2.11 5.85
C ARG A 21 13.82 -3.49 6.30
N GLU A 22 14.25 -3.60 7.56
CA GLU A 22 14.72 -4.83 8.19
C GLU A 22 13.59 -5.86 8.29
N ASP A 23 12.33 -5.42 8.43
CA ASP A 23 11.16 -6.30 8.45
C ASP A 23 10.93 -7.02 7.10
N PHE A 24 11.48 -6.50 6.01
CA PHE A 24 11.38 -7.09 4.67
C PHE A 24 12.67 -7.77 4.20
N ALA A 25 13.75 -7.73 5.00
CA ALA A 25 15.06 -8.20 4.58
C ALA A 25 15.12 -9.71 4.29
N ILE A 26 14.30 -10.50 4.98
CA ILE A 26 14.28 -11.97 4.83
C ILE A 26 12.99 -12.41 4.17
N ARG A 27 13.11 -12.92 2.94
CA ARG A 27 11.97 -13.50 2.21
C ARG A 27 11.37 -14.68 2.98
N GLY A 28 10.04 -14.70 3.11
CA GLY A 28 9.30 -15.66 3.92
C GLY A 28 9.18 -15.29 5.40
N LYS A 29 9.79 -14.17 5.83
CA LYS A 29 9.66 -13.60 7.17
C LYS A 29 9.11 -12.17 7.15
N GLU A 30 8.43 -11.79 6.07
CA GLU A 30 7.75 -10.50 5.98
C GLU A 30 6.68 -10.35 7.09
N PRO A 31 6.22 -9.12 7.38
CA PRO A 31 5.22 -8.88 8.41
C PRO A 31 3.94 -9.70 8.22
N LYS A 32 3.39 -10.21 9.33
CA LYS A 32 2.23 -11.13 9.31
C LYS A 32 0.92 -10.47 8.88
N ASN A 33 0.79 -9.16 9.07
CA ASN A 33 -0.42 -8.40 8.72
C ASN A 33 -0.44 -8.08 7.22
N GLU A 34 -0.34 -9.13 6.41
CA GLU A 34 -0.38 -9.10 4.96
C GLU A 34 -1.78 -9.52 4.46
N PHE A 35 -2.23 -8.87 3.40
CA PHE A 35 -3.28 -9.40 2.54
C PHE A 35 -2.98 -9.13 1.08
N GLN A 36 -3.66 -9.87 0.21
CA GLN A 36 -3.42 -9.83 -1.23
C GLN A 36 -4.62 -9.24 -1.95
N ILE A 37 -4.34 -8.37 -2.92
CA ILE A 37 -5.34 -7.70 -3.73
C ILE A 37 -5.05 -8.00 -5.20
N TYR A 38 -6.06 -8.44 -5.93
CA TYR A 38 -6.02 -8.44 -7.40
C TYR A 38 -6.46 -7.08 -7.92
N THR A 39 -5.54 -6.36 -8.55
CA THR A 39 -5.78 -4.99 -8.99
C THR A 39 -5.07 -4.68 -10.31
N TRP A 40 -5.15 -3.44 -10.78
CA TRP A 40 -4.48 -2.96 -11.97
C TRP A 40 -3.58 -1.78 -11.64
N LYS A 41 -2.64 -1.44 -12.54
CA LYS A 41 -1.75 -0.28 -12.34
C LYS A 41 -2.50 1.07 -12.33
N ASP A 42 -3.72 1.10 -12.85
CA ASP A 42 -4.59 2.28 -12.78
C ASP A 42 -5.30 2.44 -11.42
N ALA A 43 -5.08 1.53 -10.48
CA ALA A 43 -5.73 1.58 -9.19
C ALA A 43 -5.25 2.77 -8.37
N THR A 44 -6.21 3.52 -7.83
CA THR A 44 -5.95 4.76 -7.09
C THR A 44 -5.70 4.50 -5.61
N LEU A 45 -5.01 5.41 -4.93
CA LEU A 45 -4.86 5.34 -3.47
C LEU A 45 -6.22 5.33 -2.77
N ARG A 46 -7.25 5.95 -3.36
CA ARG A 46 -8.62 5.89 -2.86
C ARG A 46 -9.21 4.48 -2.91
N GLU A 47 -9.12 3.80 -4.05
CA GLU A 47 -9.60 2.41 -4.18
C GLU A 47 -8.87 1.50 -3.20
N LEU A 48 -7.55 1.67 -3.05
CA LEU A 48 -6.74 0.91 -2.09
C LEU A 48 -7.15 1.20 -0.64
N THR A 49 -7.51 2.45 -0.33
CA THR A 49 -8.01 2.83 1.00
C THR A 49 -9.30 2.10 1.35
N ASP A 50 -10.24 2.05 0.41
CA ASP A 50 -11.52 1.38 0.63
C ASP A 50 -11.34 -0.15 0.78
N LEU A 51 -10.40 -0.76 0.04
CA LEU A 51 -10.02 -2.17 0.23
C LEU A 51 -9.33 -2.43 1.58
N VAL A 52 -8.40 -1.57 2.00
CA VAL A 52 -7.75 -1.69 3.33
C VAL A 52 -8.79 -1.61 4.44
N LYS A 53 -9.82 -0.76 4.29
CA LYS A 53 -10.93 -0.67 5.26
C LYS A 53 -11.73 -1.96 5.36
N GLU A 54 -11.89 -2.73 4.28
CA GLU A 54 -12.62 -3.99 4.33
C GLU A 54 -11.89 -5.02 5.22
N VAL A 55 -10.57 -5.06 5.14
CA VAL A 55 -9.73 -6.07 5.82
C VAL A 55 -9.25 -5.62 7.20
N THR A 56 -8.94 -4.33 7.38
CA THR A 56 -8.32 -3.78 8.60
C THR A 56 -9.30 -2.85 9.35
N PRO A 57 -9.88 -3.28 10.49
CA PRO A 57 -10.85 -2.50 11.25
C PRO A 57 -10.35 -1.12 11.69
N GLU A 58 -9.06 -0.98 12.00
CA GLU A 58 -8.44 0.26 12.46
C GLU A 58 -8.48 1.36 11.39
N ALA A 59 -8.43 0.98 10.12
CA ALA A 59 -8.58 1.90 9.00
C ALA A 59 -10.02 2.45 8.88
N ARG A 60 -11.00 1.88 9.57
CA ARG A 60 -12.41 2.36 9.56
C ARG A 60 -12.67 3.47 10.58
N ARG A 61 -11.69 3.89 11.37
CA ARG A 61 -11.87 5.02 12.30
C ARG A 61 -12.11 6.30 11.50
N ARG A 62 -12.99 7.17 12.00
CA ARG A 62 -13.40 8.40 11.28
C ARG A 62 -12.22 9.30 10.92
N GLU A 63 -11.23 9.38 11.81
CA GLU A 63 -10.04 10.22 11.66
C GLU A 63 -8.82 9.43 11.17
N ALA A 64 -8.98 8.15 10.81
CA ALA A 64 -7.86 7.33 10.37
C ALA A 64 -7.21 7.94 9.12
N ARG A 65 -5.89 8.08 9.18
CA ARG A 65 -5.07 8.50 8.05
C ARG A 65 -4.22 7.33 7.59
N LEU A 66 -4.33 6.99 6.31
CA LEU A 66 -3.55 5.93 5.69
C LEU A 66 -2.40 6.56 4.93
N SER A 67 -1.18 6.12 5.21
CA SER A 67 0.03 6.50 4.50
C SER A 67 0.53 5.30 3.71
N PHE A 68 0.72 5.49 2.41
CA PHE A 68 1.12 4.45 1.48
C PHE A 68 2.61 4.58 1.16
N ALA A 69 3.32 3.46 1.15
CA ALA A 69 4.70 3.37 0.73
C ALA A 69 4.93 2.14 -0.14
N PHE A 70 5.76 2.27 -1.16
CA PHE A 70 6.26 1.10 -1.90
C PHE A 70 7.46 0.51 -1.20
N VAL A 71 7.53 -0.81 -1.21
CA VAL A 71 8.66 -1.57 -0.67
C VAL A 71 9.24 -2.44 -1.76
N TYR A 72 10.51 -2.22 -2.09
CA TYR A 72 11.19 -2.90 -3.19
C TYR A 72 12.69 -3.00 -2.91
N PRO A 73 13.40 -4.00 -3.46
CA PRO A 73 14.85 -4.08 -3.34
C PRO A 73 15.54 -3.00 -4.18
N ASP A 74 16.55 -2.35 -3.61
CA ASP A 74 17.46 -1.50 -4.36
C ASP A 74 18.51 -2.33 -5.13
N LYS A 75 19.44 -1.63 -5.78
CA LYS A 75 20.51 -2.25 -6.58
C LYS A 75 21.48 -3.08 -5.74
N ASP A 76 21.59 -2.77 -4.45
CA ASP A 76 22.46 -3.44 -3.50
C ASP A 76 21.73 -4.60 -2.79
N GLY A 77 20.49 -4.88 -3.19
CA GLY A 77 19.64 -5.92 -2.61
C GLY A 77 19.02 -5.53 -1.26
N CYS A 78 19.20 -4.29 -0.81
CA CYS A 78 18.57 -3.78 0.40
C CYS A 78 17.15 -3.31 0.09
N PHE A 79 16.19 -3.68 0.93
CA PHE A 79 14.84 -3.17 0.77
C PHE A 79 14.78 -1.68 1.11
N VAL A 80 14.07 -0.94 0.27
CA VAL A 80 13.78 0.49 0.44
C VAL A 80 12.29 0.64 0.64
N ILE A 81 11.91 1.50 1.59
CA ILE A 81 10.52 1.90 1.82
C ILE A 81 10.38 3.34 1.36
N LYS A 82 9.60 3.55 0.30
CA LYS A 82 9.39 4.85 -0.34
C LYS A 82 7.95 5.31 -0.13
N PRO A 83 7.68 6.29 0.75
CA PRO A 83 6.36 6.89 0.87
C PRO A 83 5.90 7.53 -0.44
N VAL A 84 4.65 7.29 -0.84
CA VAL A 84 4.09 7.72 -2.14
C VAL A 84 2.85 8.59 -2.04
N GLY A 85 2.12 8.53 -0.93
CA GLY A 85 0.95 9.38 -0.72
C GLY A 85 0.19 9.06 0.55
N LYS A 86 -0.77 9.91 0.89
CA LYS A 86 -1.62 9.74 2.08
C LYS A 86 -3.08 9.98 1.75
N THR A 87 -3.95 9.17 2.32
CA THR A 87 -5.41 9.36 2.24
C THR A 87 -6.02 9.40 3.63
N PHE A 88 -7.29 9.78 3.68
CA PHE A 88 -8.10 9.69 4.88
C PHE A 88 -9.19 8.64 4.68
N ALA A 89 -9.49 7.86 5.71
CA ALA A 89 -10.53 6.83 5.67
C ALA A 89 -11.91 7.39 5.28
N TYR A 90 -12.18 8.61 5.73
CA TYR A 90 -13.40 9.37 5.44
C TYR A 90 -13.07 10.85 5.20
N GLY A 91 -14.03 11.57 4.65
CA GLY A 91 -13.92 13.00 4.37
C GLY A 91 -13.83 13.30 2.87
N LYS A 92 -13.58 14.57 2.56
CA LYS A 92 -13.44 15.02 1.17
C LYS A 92 -12.15 14.48 0.57
N ARG A 93 -12.23 14.04 -0.70
CA ARG A 93 -11.07 13.61 -1.47
C ARG A 93 -9.96 14.67 -1.44
N LYS A 94 -8.72 14.22 -1.29
CA LYS A 94 -7.50 15.02 -1.34
C LYS A 94 -6.76 14.73 -2.64
N VAL A 95 -5.73 15.52 -2.90
CA VAL A 95 -4.92 15.43 -4.12
C VAL A 95 -4.28 14.05 -4.32
N ASP A 96 -3.95 13.37 -3.21
CA ASP A 96 -3.34 12.04 -3.26
C ASP A 96 -4.36 10.92 -3.54
N ASP A 97 -5.66 11.12 -3.26
CA ASP A 97 -6.70 10.09 -3.41
C ASP A 97 -6.78 9.57 -4.85
N ASP A 98 -6.66 10.45 -5.83
CA ASP A 98 -6.84 10.12 -7.25
C ASP A 98 -5.53 9.63 -7.91
N LYS A 99 -4.39 9.62 -7.19
CA LYS A 99 -3.12 9.13 -7.73
C LYS A 99 -3.15 7.62 -7.93
N ALA A 100 -2.84 7.18 -9.13
CA ALA A 100 -2.78 5.76 -9.48
C ALA A 100 -1.39 5.15 -9.20
N LEU A 101 -1.35 3.83 -8.99
CA LEU A 101 -0.10 3.08 -8.82
C LEU A 101 0.90 3.34 -9.96
N ALA A 102 0.42 3.40 -11.20
CA ALA A 102 1.24 3.71 -12.38
C ALA A 102 1.92 5.08 -12.29
N GLU A 103 1.19 6.10 -11.83
CA GLU A 103 1.68 7.49 -11.72
C GLU A 103 2.70 7.64 -10.59
N LEU A 104 2.59 6.80 -9.56
CA LEU A 104 3.50 6.77 -8.41
C LEU A 104 4.78 5.95 -8.70
N GLY A 105 4.86 5.31 -9.87
CA GLY A 105 6.01 4.53 -10.30
C GLY A 105 6.03 3.10 -9.78
N PHE A 106 4.87 2.50 -9.48
CA PHE A 106 4.75 1.10 -9.06
C PHE A 106 5.26 0.14 -10.15
N GLN A 107 6.07 -0.83 -9.73
CA GLN A 107 6.52 -1.93 -10.57
C GLN A 107 5.93 -3.26 -10.10
N THR A 108 5.68 -4.16 -11.03
CA THR A 108 5.19 -5.50 -10.70
C THR A 108 6.25 -6.24 -9.90
N GLY A 109 5.92 -6.63 -8.68
CA GLY A 109 6.86 -7.22 -7.72
C GLY A 109 7.11 -6.36 -6.49
N ASP A 110 6.83 -5.05 -6.58
CA ASP A 110 6.86 -4.16 -5.43
C ASP A 110 5.76 -4.56 -4.43
N TYR A 111 6.04 -4.37 -3.15
CA TYR A 111 5.03 -4.49 -2.11
C TYR A 111 4.46 -3.12 -1.77
N LEU A 112 3.26 -3.12 -1.19
CA LEU A 112 2.62 -1.92 -0.65
C LEU A 112 2.61 -2.00 0.87
N ASP A 113 3.24 -1.05 1.53
CA ASP A 113 3.16 -0.85 2.97
C ASP A 113 2.20 0.29 3.31
N VAL A 114 1.26 0.02 4.21
CA VAL A 114 0.19 0.94 4.60
C VAL A 114 0.24 1.19 6.10
N ALA A 115 0.68 2.38 6.47
CA ALA A 115 0.67 2.85 7.84
C ALA A 115 -0.67 3.51 8.17
N ILE A 116 -1.31 3.07 9.26
CA ILE A 116 -2.60 3.57 9.73
C ILE A 116 -2.36 4.39 11.00
N PHE A 117 -2.68 5.69 10.94
CA PHE A 117 -2.61 6.62 12.06
C PHE A 117 -3.99 6.92 12.60
#